data_AF-A0A6P7SRC2-F1
#
_entry.id   AF-A0A6P7SRC2-F1
#
_cell.length_a   1.000
_cell.length_b   1.000
_cell.length_c   1.000
_cell.angle_alpha   90.00
_cell.angle_beta   90.00
_cell.angle_gamma   90.00
#
_symmetry.space_group_name_H-M   'P 1'
#
loop_
_entity.id
_entity.type
_entity.pdbx_description
1 polymer ?
#
loop_
_entity_poly.entity_id
_entity_poly.type
_entity_poly.pdbx_seq_one_letter_code
_entity_poly.pdbx_strand_id
1 'polypeptide(L)'
;MIQTDSIMAAPCCHPNEKSLTVVNLLQTLASDCNKMLRTNNNEKSETLSKCSLMCNEGLSGNISLKHQLQLYAKAMLDFTFYTESILTETDFPEHSSEEKVRDLLKQLEKPVELCQELFPQEQVGEILGAEIYECICWRQGALLYMYCSTVNDDAERRNRTKDMFNQNLLKGIHYLSKMFLVRKCQDNEEFQSNCQHTINLIKKGIYSDTHLLSLMYKGDLCNWYLQSCNTETSQGTDRSIDVISEGRTALETFIQITDGPLKNQGWSSERAKELLKGPQFTR
;
A
#
# COMPACT_ATOMS: atom_id res chain seq x y z
N MET A 1 -33.74 -15.42 -40.21
CA MET A 1 -32.72 -14.51 -39.65
C MET A 1 -32.75 -14.62 -38.14
N ILE A 2 -31.93 -15.50 -37.58
CA ILE A 2 -31.55 -15.45 -36.16
C ILE A 2 -30.05 -15.70 -36.18
N GLN A 3 -29.27 -14.62 -36.05
CA GLN A 3 -27.82 -14.69 -35.84
C GLN A 3 -27.59 -15.17 -34.42
N THR A 4 -26.94 -16.32 -34.30
CA THR A 4 -26.33 -16.78 -33.04
C THR A 4 -25.01 -16.04 -32.87
N ASP A 5 -24.98 -15.07 -31.96
CA ASP A 5 -23.74 -14.42 -31.56
C ASP A 5 -22.84 -15.41 -30.85
N SER A 6 -21.66 -15.58 -31.43
CA SER A 6 -20.54 -16.34 -30.90
C SER A 6 -20.01 -15.62 -29.66
N ILE A 7 -20.26 -16.19 -28.49
CA ILE A 7 -19.60 -15.79 -27.25
C ILE A 7 -18.13 -16.15 -27.41
N MET A 8 -17.27 -15.15 -27.67
CA MET A 8 -15.82 -15.34 -27.64
C MET A 8 -15.42 -15.65 -26.20
N ALA A 9 -15.20 -16.92 -25.90
CA ALA A 9 -14.53 -17.36 -24.69
C ALA A 9 -13.12 -16.77 -24.69
N ALA A 10 -12.73 -16.09 -23.59
CA ALA A 10 -11.37 -15.65 -23.38
C ALA A 10 -10.41 -16.87 -23.48
N PRO A 11 -9.22 -16.73 -24.09
CA PRO A 11 -8.29 -17.84 -24.20
C PRO A 11 -7.84 -18.29 -22.81
N CYS A 12 -8.26 -19.49 -22.40
CA CYS A 12 -7.80 -20.13 -21.17
C CYS A 12 -6.33 -20.54 -21.34
N CYS A 13 -5.39 -19.77 -20.78
CA CYS A 13 -3.98 -20.17 -20.71
C CYS A 13 -3.81 -21.50 -19.97
N HIS A 14 -2.94 -22.38 -20.48
CA HIS A 14 -2.68 -23.68 -19.87
C HIS A 14 -1.98 -23.53 -18.51
N PRO A 15 -2.23 -24.42 -17.52
CA PRO A 15 -1.59 -24.35 -16.20
C PRO A 15 -0.06 -24.26 -16.23
N ASN A 16 0.59 -24.86 -17.23
CA ASN A 16 2.04 -24.83 -17.40
C ASN A 16 2.56 -23.44 -17.81
N GLU A 17 1.81 -22.68 -18.62
CA GLU A 17 2.20 -21.33 -19.04
C GLU A 17 2.08 -20.33 -17.89
N LYS A 18 1.04 -20.46 -17.08
CA LYS A 18 0.82 -19.65 -15.86
C LYS A 18 1.97 -19.80 -14.86
N SER A 19 2.42 -21.03 -14.63
CA SER A 19 3.56 -21.31 -13.75
C SER A 19 4.87 -20.75 -14.34
N LEU A 20 5.08 -20.87 -15.65
CA LEU A 20 6.28 -20.36 -16.31
C LEU A 20 6.44 -18.83 -16.17
N THR A 21 5.35 -18.07 -16.25
CA THR A 21 5.39 -16.61 -16.02
C THR A 21 5.94 -16.25 -14.63
N VAL A 22 5.42 -16.90 -13.58
CA VAL A 22 5.86 -16.62 -12.20
C VAL A 22 7.30 -17.07 -11.99
N VAL A 23 7.69 -18.22 -12.54
CA VAL A 23 9.08 -18.72 -12.52
C VAL A 23 10.05 -17.71 -13.15
N ASN A 24 9.71 -17.17 -14.33
CA ASN A 24 10.57 -16.19 -15.00
C ASN A 24 10.75 -14.92 -14.14
N LEU A 25 9.67 -14.43 -13.51
CA LEU A 25 9.74 -13.26 -12.63
C LEU A 25 10.58 -13.50 -11.38
N LEU A 26 10.46 -14.67 -10.77
CA LEU A 26 11.30 -15.09 -9.64
C LEU A 26 12.79 -15.16 -10.04
N GLN A 27 13.09 -15.69 -11.23
CA GLN A 27 14.47 -15.72 -11.76
C GLN A 27 15.03 -14.31 -11.98
N THR A 28 14.25 -13.42 -12.58
CA THR A 28 14.65 -12.01 -12.78
C THR A 28 14.92 -11.34 -11.44
N LEU A 29 14.00 -11.46 -10.48
CA LEU A 29 14.14 -10.84 -9.16
C LEU A 29 15.36 -11.38 -8.39
N ALA A 30 15.61 -12.69 -8.44
CA ALA A 30 16.81 -13.29 -7.85
C ALA A 30 18.10 -12.74 -8.47
N SER A 31 18.13 -12.58 -9.80
CA SER A 31 19.25 -11.99 -10.53
C SER A 31 19.50 -10.54 -10.09
N ASP A 32 18.44 -9.75 -9.94
CA ASP A 32 18.52 -8.36 -9.51
C ASP A 32 18.98 -8.24 -8.05
N CYS A 33 18.44 -9.05 -7.14
CA CYS A 33 18.90 -9.14 -5.75
C CYS A 33 20.41 -9.47 -5.69
N ASN A 34 20.88 -10.44 -6.47
CA ASN A 34 22.31 -10.78 -6.56
C ASN A 34 23.19 -9.66 -7.14
N LYS A 35 22.69 -8.93 -8.14
CA LYS A 35 23.41 -7.78 -8.71
C LYS A 35 23.58 -6.68 -7.66
N MET A 36 22.53 -6.38 -6.89
CA MET A 36 22.57 -5.36 -5.84
C MET A 36 23.40 -5.76 -4.63
N LEU A 37 23.43 -7.05 -4.27
CA LEU A 37 24.31 -7.56 -3.21
C LEU A 37 25.80 -7.37 -3.55
N ARG A 38 26.18 -7.54 -4.83
CA ARG A 38 27.57 -7.34 -5.26
C ARG A 38 28.03 -5.88 -5.16
N THR A 39 27.10 -4.93 -5.14
CA THR A 39 27.41 -3.51 -5.09
C THR A 39 27.37 -2.91 -3.69
N ASN A 40 26.91 -3.63 -2.66
CA ASN A 40 26.63 -3.06 -1.33
C ASN A 40 27.04 -4.00 -0.16
N ASN A 41 27.70 -3.45 0.88
CA ASN A 41 28.25 -4.20 2.03
C ASN A 41 27.64 -3.83 3.41
N ASN A 42 26.39 -3.40 3.50
CA ASN A 42 25.76 -2.94 4.75
C ASN A 42 24.54 -3.79 5.18
N GLU A 43 23.89 -3.47 6.30
CA GLU A 43 22.73 -4.20 6.87
C GLU A 43 21.58 -4.47 5.87
N LYS A 44 21.40 -3.58 4.89
CA LYS A 44 20.41 -3.75 3.81
C LYS A 44 20.72 -4.96 2.90
N SER A 45 21.94 -5.49 2.96
CA SER A 45 22.37 -6.76 2.35
C SER A 45 21.66 -7.98 2.95
N GLU A 46 21.28 -7.95 4.23
CA GLU A 46 20.53 -9.06 4.84
C GLU A 46 19.13 -9.18 4.24
N THR A 47 18.46 -8.05 4.02
CA THR A 47 17.12 -8.01 3.38
C THR A 47 17.19 -8.51 1.94
N LEU A 48 18.19 -8.07 1.17
CA LEU A 48 18.41 -8.57 -0.20
C LEU A 48 18.78 -10.07 -0.23
N SER A 49 19.47 -10.57 0.80
CA SER A 49 19.77 -12.00 0.95
C SER A 49 18.49 -12.80 1.21
N LYS A 50 17.60 -12.31 2.07
CA LYS A 50 16.27 -12.90 2.31
C LYS A 50 15.40 -12.90 1.05
N CYS A 51 15.38 -11.80 0.29
CA CYS A 51 14.77 -11.73 -1.05
C CYS A 51 15.25 -12.89 -1.93
N SER A 52 16.57 -13.05 -2.07
CA SER A 52 17.17 -14.05 -2.95
C SER A 52 16.81 -15.48 -2.52
N LEU A 53 16.81 -15.75 -1.21
CA LEU A 53 16.40 -17.05 -0.65
C LEU A 53 14.93 -17.38 -0.98
N MET A 54 14.01 -16.44 -0.77
CA MET A 54 12.59 -16.64 -1.10
C MET A 54 12.37 -16.85 -2.61
N CYS A 55 13.15 -16.16 -3.45
CA CYS A 55 13.09 -16.40 -4.90
C CYS A 55 13.50 -17.84 -5.23
N ASN A 56 14.62 -18.31 -4.66
CA ASN A 56 15.10 -19.67 -4.90
C ASN A 56 14.14 -20.75 -4.37
N GLU A 57 13.49 -20.50 -3.24
CA GLU A 57 12.42 -21.35 -2.72
C GLU A 57 11.23 -21.38 -3.69
N GLY A 58 10.84 -20.23 -4.24
CA GLY A 58 9.80 -20.08 -5.25
C GLY A 58 10.07 -20.86 -6.53
N LEU A 59 11.35 -21.00 -6.88
CA LEU A 59 11.83 -21.75 -8.05
C LEU A 59 11.91 -23.26 -7.81
N SER A 60 11.71 -23.73 -6.57
CA SER A 60 11.64 -25.16 -6.29
C SER A 60 10.38 -25.76 -6.94
N GLY A 61 10.52 -26.90 -7.63
CA GLY A 61 9.44 -27.49 -8.42
C GLY A 61 8.31 -28.14 -7.62
N ASN A 62 8.29 -28.01 -6.29
CA ASN A 62 7.44 -28.81 -5.39
C ASN A 62 6.37 -27.99 -4.65
N ILE A 63 6.04 -26.79 -5.11
CA ILE A 63 5.09 -25.89 -4.45
C ILE A 63 3.96 -25.44 -5.38
N SER A 64 2.81 -25.11 -4.80
CA SER A 64 1.65 -24.65 -5.57
C SER A 64 1.90 -23.26 -6.18
N LEU A 65 1.21 -22.94 -7.28
CA LEU A 65 1.31 -21.63 -7.93
C LEU A 65 0.94 -20.46 -6.98
N LYS A 66 -0.04 -20.66 -6.09
CA LYS A 66 -0.40 -19.65 -5.08
C LYS A 66 0.75 -19.42 -4.10
N HIS A 67 1.41 -20.49 -3.66
CA HIS A 67 2.57 -20.39 -2.80
C HIS A 67 3.76 -19.73 -3.51
N GLN A 68 3.98 -20.02 -4.80
CA GLN A 68 4.96 -19.32 -5.63
C GLN A 68 4.68 -17.81 -5.70
N LEU A 69 3.41 -17.40 -5.88
CA LEU A 69 3.02 -15.99 -5.88
C LEU A 69 3.22 -15.33 -4.50
N GLN A 70 2.94 -16.03 -3.41
CA GLN A 70 3.21 -15.55 -2.06
C GLN A 70 4.71 -15.30 -1.84
N LEU A 71 5.57 -16.23 -2.26
CA LEU A 71 7.02 -16.07 -2.17
C LEU A 71 7.52 -14.93 -3.05
N TYR A 72 7.00 -14.81 -4.28
CA TYR A 72 7.29 -13.68 -5.16
C TYR A 72 6.89 -12.34 -4.54
N ALA A 73 5.69 -12.24 -3.96
CA ALA A 73 5.21 -11.03 -3.31
C ALA A 73 6.09 -10.64 -2.12
N LYS A 74 6.47 -11.60 -1.26
CA LYS A 74 7.37 -11.34 -0.12
C LYS A 74 8.77 -10.91 -0.58
N ALA A 75 9.33 -11.59 -1.58
CA ALA A 75 10.61 -11.20 -2.15
C ALA A 75 10.57 -9.80 -2.77
N MET A 76 9.47 -9.45 -3.45
CA MET A 76 9.27 -8.12 -4.01
C MET A 76 9.17 -7.05 -2.92
N LEU A 77 8.49 -7.35 -1.82
CA LEU A 77 8.46 -6.48 -0.64
C LEU A 77 9.90 -6.25 -0.13
N ASP A 78 10.68 -7.29 0.14
CA ASP A 78 12.05 -7.13 0.64
C ASP A 78 12.94 -6.37 -0.35
N PHE A 79 12.80 -6.62 -1.65
CA PHE A 79 13.57 -5.95 -2.68
C PHE A 79 13.27 -4.45 -2.77
N THR A 80 11.99 -4.09 -2.82
CA THR A 80 11.54 -2.69 -2.92
C THR A 80 11.90 -1.89 -1.66
N PHE A 81 11.93 -2.54 -0.48
CA PHE A 81 12.25 -1.90 0.79
C PHE A 81 13.64 -1.29 0.79
N TYR A 82 14.60 -1.92 0.10
CA TYR A 82 15.94 -1.40 -0.06
C TYR A 82 15.94 0.00 -0.68
N THR A 83 15.24 0.17 -1.80
CA THR A 83 15.21 1.43 -2.55
C THR A 83 14.34 2.48 -1.85
N GLU A 84 13.22 2.07 -1.23
CA GLU A 84 12.38 2.95 -0.40
C GLU A 84 13.17 3.54 0.76
N SER A 85 14.00 2.73 1.42
CA SER A 85 14.85 3.18 2.53
C SER A 85 15.85 4.25 2.09
N ILE A 86 16.45 4.09 0.91
CA ILE A 86 17.38 5.10 0.35
C ILE A 86 16.64 6.41 0.04
N LEU A 87 15.45 6.33 -0.57
CA LEU A 87 14.65 7.52 -0.86
C LEU A 87 14.28 8.28 0.41
N THR A 88 13.93 7.55 1.47
CA THR A 88 13.59 8.14 2.77
C THR A 88 14.80 8.77 3.45
N GLU A 89 15.95 8.08 3.45
CA GLU A 89 17.21 8.59 4.01
C GLU A 89 17.76 9.82 3.27
N THR A 90 17.46 9.93 1.98
CA THR A 90 17.90 11.05 1.13
C THR A 90 16.84 12.12 0.93
N ASP A 91 15.73 12.04 1.67
CA ASP A 91 14.61 12.98 1.65
C ASP A 91 14.09 13.26 0.22
N PHE A 92 13.80 12.18 -0.52
CA PHE A 92 13.21 12.18 -1.85
C PHE A 92 13.74 13.29 -2.79
N PRO A 93 15.02 13.22 -3.24
CA PRO A 93 15.64 14.20 -4.13
C PRO A 93 14.81 14.48 -5.39
N GLU A 94 14.55 15.76 -5.70
CA GLU A 94 13.63 16.17 -6.77
C GLU A 94 13.97 15.57 -8.14
N HIS A 95 15.25 15.54 -8.51
CA HIS A 95 15.72 15.10 -9.83
C HIS A 95 15.56 13.60 -10.11
N SER A 96 15.30 12.75 -9.11
CA SER A 96 15.22 11.29 -9.32
C SER A 96 14.07 10.59 -8.60
N SER A 97 13.43 11.23 -7.63
CA SER A 97 12.47 10.52 -6.77
C SER A 97 11.15 10.22 -7.45
N GLU A 98 10.67 11.07 -8.35
CA GLU A 98 9.39 10.84 -9.02
C GLU A 98 9.41 9.52 -9.82
N GLU A 99 10.45 9.32 -10.62
CA GLU A 99 10.63 8.09 -11.40
C GLU A 99 10.78 6.87 -10.49
N LYS A 100 11.62 6.96 -9.46
CA LYS A 100 11.83 5.85 -8.52
C LYS A 100 10.56 5.48 -7.76
N VAL A 101 9.79 6.46 -7.28
CA VAL A 101 8.51 6.23 -6.59
C VAL A 101 7.52 5.55 -7.53
N ARG A 102 7.41 6.03 -8.78
CA ARG A 102 6.54 5.41 -9.79
C ARG A 102 6.94 3.95 -10.06
N ASP A 103 8.23 3.67 -10.20
CA ASP A 103 8.72 2.32 -10.49
C ASP A 103 8.55 1.38 -9.30
N LEU A 104 8.72 1.88 -8.08
CA LEU A 104 8.42 1.14 -6.85
C LEU A 104 6.94 0.79 -6.73
N LEU A 105 6.05 1.74 -7.02
CA LEU A 105 4.60 1.49 -7.00
C LEU A 105 4.20 0.40 -8.00
N LYS A 106 4.76 0.42 -9.21
CA LYS A 106 4.54 -0.64 -10.22
C LYS A 106 5.05 -2.00 -9.74
N GLN A 107 6.23 -2.04 -9.11
CA GLN A 107 6.77 -3.28 -8.56
C GLN A 107 5.90 -3.85 -7.43
N LEU A 108 5.42 -3.00 -6.52
CA LEU A 108 4.51 -3.39 -5.44
C LEU A 108 3.13 -3.81 -5.96
N GLU A 109 2.66 -3.23 -7.06
CA GLU A 109 1.38 -3.59 -7.70
C GLU A 109 1.47 -4.93 -8.45
N LYS A 110 2.66 -5.30 -8.94
CA LYS A 110 2.81 -6.47 -9.83
C LYS A 110 2.30 -7.79 -9.24
N PRO A 111 2.56 -8.15 -7.96
CA PRO A 111 1.99 -9.36 -7.38
C PRO A 111 0.45 -9.37 -7.36
N VAL A 112 -0.18 -8.19 -7.20
CA VAL A 112 -1.64 -8.03 -7.19
C VAL A 112 -2.21 -8.24 -8.59
N GLU A 113 -1.60 -7.63 -9.61
CA GLU A 113 -1.98 -7.84 -11.02
C GLU A 113 -1.90 -9.31 -11.40
N LEU A 114 -0.80 -9.99 -11.05
CA LEU A 114 -0.62 -11.41 -11.35
C LEU A 114 -1.69 -12.28 -10.69
N CYS A 115 -2.11 -11.95 -9.47
CA CYS A 115 -3.22 -12.66 -8.84
C CYS A 115 -4.51 -12.53 -9.65
N GLN A 116 -4.83 -11.31 -10.10
CA GLN A 116 -6.02 -11.03 -10.89
C GLN A 116 -5.97 -11.68 -12.28
N GLU A 117 -4.80 -11.69 -12.93
CA GLU A 117 -4.58 -12.33 -14.22
C GLU A 117 -4.66 -13.86 -14.15
N LEU A 118 -4.05 -14.47 -13.13
CA LEU A 118 -3.91 -15.92 -13.02
C LEU A 118 -5.15 -16.58 -12.38
N PHE A 119 -5.83 -15.85 -11.49
CA PHE A 119 -6.99 -16.30 -10.71
C PHE A 119 -8.12 -15.25 -10.73
N PRO A 120 -8.70 -14.94 -11.90
CA PRO A 120 -9.69 -13.85 -12.06
C PRO A 120 -10.98 -14.02 -11.27
N GLN A 121 -11.25 -15.22 -10.73
CA GLN A 121 -12.45 -15.55 -9.95
C GLN A 121 -12.21 -15.58 -8.43
N GLU A 122 -10.96 -15.42 -7.99
CA GLU A 122 -10.59 -15.46 -6.57
C GLU A 122 -10.17 -14.07 -6.08
N GLN A 123 -10.39 -13.80 -4.80
CA GLN A 123 -9.94 -12.54 -4.22
C GLN A 123 -8.43 -12.58 -3.98
N VAL A 124 -7.76 -11.45 -4.20
CA VAL A 124 -6.30 -11.34 -4.01
C VAL A 124 -5.88 -11.77 -2.59
N GLY A 125 -6.69 -11.43 -1.58
CA GLY A 125 -6.45 -11.83 -0.19
C GLY A 125 -6.54 -13.34 0.05
N GLU A 126 -7.27 -14.10 -0.77
CA GLU A 126 -7.36 -15.57 -0.68
C GLU A 126 -6.12 -16.25 -1.31
N ILE A 127 -5.47 -15.57 -2.26
CA ILE A 127 -4.29 -16.06 -2.97
C ILE A 127 -3.02 -15.70 -2.19
N LEU A 128 -2.82 -14.42 -1.90
CA LEU A 128 -1.63 -13.93 -1.19
C LEU A 128 -1.73 -14.12 0.33
N GLY A 129 -2.93 -14.28 0.87
CA GLY A 129 -3.16 -14.13 2.30
C GLY A 129 -3.27 -12.67 2.71
N ALA A 130 -4.06 -12.42 3.77
CA ALA A 130 -4.39 -11.07 4.23
C ALA A 130 -3.14 -10.26 4.64
N GLU A 131 -2.18 -10.88 5.33
CA GLU A 131 -0.96 -10.20 5.81
C GLU A 131 -0.11 -9.61 4.67
N ILE A 132 0.13 -10.40 3.62
CA ILE A 132 0.95 -9.96 2.48
C ILE A 132 0.23 -8.84 1.74
N TYR A 133 -1.07 -9.03 1.47
CA TYR A 133 -1.82 -8.06 0.69
C TYR A 133 -2.03 -6.74 1.43
N GLU A 134 -2.30 -6.79 2.74
CA GLU A 134 -2.37 -5.62 3.61
C GLU A 134 -1.02 -4.89 3.64
N CYS A 135 0.10 -5.61 3.73
CA CYS A 135 1.44 -5.04 3.70
C CYS A 135 1.75 -4.33 2.38
N ILE A 136 1.33 -4.90 1.23
CA ILE A 136 1.45 -4.23 -0.08
C ILE A 136 0.67 -2.92 -0.08
N CYS A 137 -0.61 -2.94 0.31
CA CYS A 137 -1.44 -1.74 0.34
C CYS A 137 -0.88 -0.67 1.28
N TRP A 138 -0.44 -1.09 2.48
CA TRP A 138 0.22 -0.22 3.44
C TRP A 138 1.45 0.45 2.83
N ARG A 139 2.36 -0.33 2.22
CA ARG A 139 3.61 0.21 1.69
C ARG A 139 3.42 1.13 0.50
N GLN A 140 2.46 0.84 -0.38
CA GLN A 140 2.10 1.77 -1.45
C GLN A 140 1.59 3.10 -0.88
N GLY A 141 0.71 3.05 0.12
CA GLY A 141 0.18 4.23 0.79
C GLY A 141 1.25 5.02 1.57
N ALA A 142 2.10 4.34 2.33
CA ALA A 142 3.18 4.93 3.12
C ALA A 142 4.26 5.56 2.25
N LEU A 143 4.66 4.90 1.15
CA LEU A 143 5.61 5.46 0.19
C LEU A 143 5.09 6.78 -0.40
N LEU A 144 3.81 6.81 -0.80
CA LEU A 144 3.17 8.02 -1.30
C LEU A 144 3.04 9.10 -0.23
N TYR A 145 2.70 8.73 1.00
CA TYR A 145 2.69 9.67 2.13
C TYR A 145 4.05 10.32 2.33
N MET A 146 5.13 9.53 2.42
CA MET A 146 6.48 10.07 2.65
C MET A 146 6.91 10.99 1.51
N TYR A 147 6.72 10.56 0.26
CA TYR A 147 7.01 11.37 -0.92
C TYR A 147 6.21 12.68 -0.94
N CYS A 148 4.90 12.60 -0.72
CA CYS A 148 4.03 13.77 -0.69
C CYS A 148 4.34 14.69 0.48
N SER A 149 4.77 14.17 1.63
CA SER A 149 5.22 15.00 2.76
C SER A 149 6.40 15.87 2.36
N THR A 150 7.45 15.27 1.78
CA THR A 150 8.63 16.02 1.30
C THR A 150 8.25 17.05 0.22
N VAL A 151 7.39 16.67 -0.73
CA VAL A 151 6.91 17.63 -1.75
C VAL A 151 6.06 18.73 -1.12
N ASN A 152 5.26 18.40 -0.11
CA ASN A 152 4.40 19.38 0.57
C ASN A 152 5.21 20.44 1.32
N ASP A 153 6.38 20.09 1.85
CA ASP A 153 7.26 21.03 2.55
C ASP A 153 8.01 21.99 1.59
N ASP A 154 8.07 21.66 0.29
CA ASP A 154 8.64 22.51 -0.76
C ASP A 154 7.54 23.10 -1.65
N ALA A 155 7.14 24.35 -1.36
CA ALA A 155 6.07 25.03 -2.09
C ALA A 155 6.38 25.22 -3.59
N GLU A 156 7.63 25.46 -3.95
CA GLU A 156 8.05 25.67 -5.33
C GLU A 156 7.95 24.37 -6.12
N ARG A 157 8.48 23.27 -5.56
CA ARG A 157 8.38 21.92 -6.16
C ARG A 157 6.93 21.46 -6.26
N ARG A 158 6.12 21.66 -5.20
CA ARG A 158 4.70 21.32 -5.20
C ARG A 158 3.94 22.05 -6.29
N ASN A 159 4.19 23.35 -6.47
CA ASN A 159 3.53 24.14 -7.51
C ASN A 159 3.94 23.69 -8.93
N ARG A 160 5.22 23.39 -9.16
CA ARG A 160 5.71 22.84 -10.44
C ARG A 160 5.09 21.48 -10.79
N THR A 161 4.81 20.66 -9.77
CA THR A 161 4.36 19.27 -9.92
C THR A 161 2.91 19.05 -9.46
N LYS A 162 2.09 20.11 -9.42
CA LYS A 162 0.77 20.14 -8.75
C LYS A 162 -0.15 18.98 -9.15
N ASP A 163 -0.28 18.69 -10.44
CA ASP A 163 -1.16 17.61 -10.92
C ASP A 163 -0.69 16.24 -10.46
N MET A 164 0.62 15.98 -10.57
CA MET A 164 1.22 14.73 -10.11
C MET A 164 1.11 14.59 -8.59
N PHE A 165 1.34 15.69 -7.86
CA PHE A 165 1.17 15.74 -6.41
C PHE A 165 -0.27 15.37 -6.02
N ASN A 166 -1.28 15.99 -6.63
CA ASN A 166 -2.69 15.69 -6.36
C ASN A 166 -3.07 14.24 -6.69
N GLN A 167 -2.57 13.71 -7.81
CA GLN A 167 -2.79 12.30 -8.17
C GLN A 167 -2.15 11.34 -7.15
N ASN A 168 -0.94 11.65 -6.69
CA ASN A 168 -0.24 10.86 -5.69
C ASN A 168 -0.93 10.89 -4.32
N LEU A 169 -1.50 12.03 -3.92
CA LEU A 169 -2.32 12.14 -2.71
C LEU A 169 -3.55 11.22 -2.79
N LEU A 170 -4.30 11.28 -3.89
CA LEU A 170 -5.49 10.43 -4.09
C LEU A 170 -5.14 8.94 -4.14
N LYS A 171 -4.05 8.57 -4.82
CA LYS A 171 -3.55 7.19 -4.82
C LYS A 171 -3.17 6.73 -3.41
N GLY A 172 -2.50 7.57 -2.63
CA GLY A 172 -2.13 7.27 -1.25
C GLY A 172 -3.36 7.01 -0.38
N ILE A 173 -4.38 7.88 -0.47
CA ILE A 173 -5.66 7.70 0.22
C ILE A 173 -6.30 6.38 -0.20
N HIS A 174 -6.34 6.09 -1.50
CA HIS A 174 -6.90 4.85 -2.02
C HIS A 174 -6.22 3.60 -1.45
N TYR A 175 -4.88 3.54 -1.49
CA TYR A 175 -4.13 2.38 -0.97
C TYR A 175 -4.30 2.20 0.54
N LEU A 176 -4.31 3.28 1.31
CA LEU A 176 -4.56 3.21 2.76
C LEU A 176 -6.01 2.79 3.05
N SER A 177 -7.00 3.26 2.30
CA SER A 177 -8.38 2.75 2.40
C SER A 177 -8.46 1.26 2.10
N LYS A 178 -7.77 0.82 1.04
CA LYS A 178 -7.73 -0.58 0.61
C LYS A 178 -7.12 -1.49 1.68
N MET A 179 -6.08 -1.03 2.37
CA MET A 179 -5.46 -1.74 3.50
C MET A 179 -6.49 -2.15 4.56
N PHE A 180 -7.36 -1.23 5.00
CA PHE A 180 -8.39 -1.52 6.01
C PHE A 180 -9.47 -2.50 5.55
N LEU A 181 -9.62 -2.70 4.24
CA LEU A 181 -10.62 -3.61 3.67
C LEU A 181 -10.07 -5.03 3.46
N VAL A 182 -8.75 -5.24 3.61
CA VAL A 182 -8.13 -6.56 3.40
C VAL A 182 -8.59 -7.57 4.45
N ARG A 183 -8.56 -7.19 5.73
CA ARG A 183 -9.10 -8.00 6.82
C ARG A 183 -10.53 -7.59 7.09
N LYS A 184 -11.48 -8.48 6.77
CA LYS A 184 -12.83 -8.37 7.35
C LYS A 184 -12.74 -8.75 8.82
N CYS A 185 -13.17 -7.86 9.71
CA CYS A 185 -13.44 -8.24 11.10
C CYS A 185 -14.44 -9.40 11.04
N GLN A 186 -14.03 -10.60 11.46
CA GLN A 186 -14.95 -11.72 11.53
C GLN A 186 -15.88 -11.46 12.70
N ASP A 187 -17.13 -11.11 12.41
CA ASP A 187 -18.16 -10.79 13.42
C ASP A 187 -18.45 -11.97 14.38
N ASN A 188 -17.95 -13.18 14.08
CA ASN A 188 -18.34 -14.43 14.72
C ASN A 188 -17.22 -15.18 15.46
N GLU A 189 -15.97 -14.70 15.45
CA GLU A 189 -14.97 -15.26 16.36
C GLU A 189 -15.05 -14.50 17.68
N GLU A 190 -15.59 -15.16 18.72
CA GLU A 190 -15.41 -14.72 20.09
C GLU A 190 -13.89 -14.61 20.35
N PHE A 191 -13.34 -13.41 20.13
CA PHE A 191 -11.97 -13.12 20.49
C PHE A 191 -11.84 -13.36 21.99
N GLN A 192 -11.22 -14.48 22.36
CA GLN A 192 -10.87 -14.79 23.74
C GLN A 192 -9.68 -13.93 24.17
N SER A 193 -9.89 -12.61 24.16
CA SER A 193 -8.99 -11.66 24.79
C SER A 193 -9.58 -11.26 26.13
N ASN A 194 -8.80 -11.41 27.18
CA ASN A 194 -9.18 -10.93 28.52
C ASN A 194 -9.14 -9.39 28.62
N CYS A 195 -8.71 -8.69 27.56
CA CYS A 195 -8.58 -7.23 27.54
C CYS A 195 -9.66 -6.58 26.67
N GLN A 196 -10.60 -5.88 27.32
CA GLN A 196 -11.65 -5.11 26.64
C GLN A 196 -11.08 -4.06 25.66
N HIS A 197 -9.91 -3.49 25.95
CA HIS A 197 -9.25 -2.54 25.05
C HIS A 197 -8.82 -3.19 23.74
N THR A 198 -8.23 -4.39 23.79
CA THR A 198 -7.84 -5.16 22.59
C THR A 198 -9.05 -5.52 21.75
N ILE A 199 -10.15 -5.96 22.38
CA ILE A 199 -11.42 -6.23 21.67
C ILE A 199 -11.94 -4.97 20.97
N ASN A 200 -11.88 -3.81 21.63
CA ASN A 200 -12.34 -2.55 21.06
C ASN A 200 -11.48 -2.09 19.86
N LEU A 201 -10.18 -2.36 19.88
CA LEU A 201 -9.28 -2.09 18.74
C LEU A 201 -9.61 -2.98 17.55
N ILE A 202 -9.76 -4.29 17.77
CA ILE A 202 -10.08 -5.27 16.72
C ILE A 202 -11.43 -4.96 16.07
N LYS A 203 -12.45 -4.61 16.87
CA LYS A 203 -13.77 -4.18 16.36
C LYS A 203 -13.71 -2.92 15.49
N LYS A 204 -12.67 -2.10 15.65
CA LYS A 204 -12.39 -0.93 14.80
C LYS A 204 -11.46 -1.25 13.62
N GLY A 205 -11.12 -2.51 13.40
CA GLY A 205 -10.21 -2.95 12.34
C GLY A 205 -8.74 -2.63 12.62
N ILE A 206 -8.36 -2.46 13.89
CA ILE A 206 -7.00 -2.06 14.29
C ILE A 206 -6.29 -3.27 14.89
N TYR A 207 -5.31 -3.78 14.14
CA TYR A 207 -4.57 -5.00 14.51
C TYR A 207 -3.10 -4.73 14.88
N SER A 208 -2.60 -3.52 14.60
CA SER A 208 -1.19 -3.14 14.83
C SER A 208 -1.01 -1.62 14.84
N ASP A 209 0.14 -1.15 15.31
CA ASP A 209 0.54 0.26 15.25
C ASP A 209 0.52 0.82 13.82
N THR A 210 0.80 -0.03 12.82
CA THR A 210 0.71 0.31 11.40
C THR A 210 -0.69 0.77 10.99
N HIS A 211 -1.74 0.16 11.56
CA HIS A 211 -3.12 0.60 11.33
C HIS A 211 -3.41 1.96 11.96
N LEU A 212 -2.76 2.29 13.09
CA LEU A 212 -2.88 3.63 13.66
C LEU A 212 -2.16 4.67 12.78
N LEU A 213 -0.94 4.35 12.34
CA LEU A 213 -0.17 5.22 11.45
C LEU A 213 -0.93 5.47 10.14
N SER A 214 -1.57 4.46 9.57
CA SER A 214 -2.34 4.62 8.33
C SER A 214 -3.55 5.54 8.49
N LEU A 215 -4.23 5.56 9.65
CA LEU A 215 -5.28 6.57 9.92
C LEU A 215 -4.70 7.98 9.89
N MET A 216 -3.57 8.21 10.56
CA MET A 216 -2.94 9.53 10.61
C MET A 216 -2.46 9.96 9.22
N TYR A 217 -1.73 9.09 8.50
CA TYR A 217 -1.23 9.35 7.15
C TYR A 217 -2.36 9.66 6.18
N LYS A 218 -3.45 8.89 6.24
CA LYS A 218 -4.64 9.14 5.42
C LYS A 218 -5.27 10.50 5.71
N GLY A 219 -5.36 10.89 6.98
CA GLY A 219 -5.85 12.20 7.39
C GLY A 219 -4.99 13.36 6.86
N ASP A 220 -3.67 13.25 6.95
CA ASP A 220 -2.72 14.22 6.40
C ASP A 220 -2.82 14.32 4.87
N LEU A 221 -2.86 13.19 4.15
CA LEU A 221 -3.05 13.16 2.70
C LEU A 221 -4.34 13.86 2.27
N CYS A 222 -5.45 13.59 2.97
CA CYS A 222 -6.74 14.24 2.71
C CYS A 222 -6.64 15.76 2.93
N ASN A 223 -6.01 16.17 4.03
CA ASN A 223 -5.80 17.58 4.33
C ASN A 223 -4.98 18.29 3.23
N TRP A 224 -3.84 17.72 2.81
CA TRP A 224 -2.99 18.31 1.77
C TRP A 224 -3.71 18.38 0.42
N TYR A 225 -4.54 17.39 0.09
CA TYR A 225 -5.34 17.40 -1.13
C TYR A 225 -6.35 18.54 -1.10
N LEU A 226 -7.10 18.67 -0.01
CA LEU A 226 -8.06 19.76 0.19
C LEU A 226 -7.38 21.13 0.18
N GLN A 227 -6.19 21.26 0.76
CA GLN A 227 -5.38 22.49 0.68
C GLN A 227 -5.03 22.84 -0.77
N SER A 228 -4.54 21.87 -1.54
CA SER A 228 -4.16 22.06 -2.95
C SER A 228 -5.36 22.45 -3.80
N CYS A 229 -6.51 21.77 -3.65
CA CYS A 229 -7.72 22.07 -4.42
C CYS A 229 -8.38 23.40 -4.05
N ASN A 230 -8.28 23.85 -2.79
CA ASN A 230 -8.83 25.14 -2.37
C ASN A 230 -8.14 26.37 -3.01
N THR A 231 -6.99 26.18 -3.67
CA THR A 231 -6.27 27.28 -4.33
C THR A 231 -6.87 27.68 -5.67
N GLU A 232 -7.72 26.85 -6.30
CA GLU A 232 -8.34 27.15 -7.60
C GLU A 232 -9.74 26.53 -7.74
N THR A 233 -10.68 27.28 -8.31
CA THR A 233 -11.95 26.77 -8.84
C THR A 233 -11.72 25.84 -10.02
N SER A 234 -11.23 24.63 -9.75
CA SER A 234 -11.00 23.63 -10.78
C SER A 234 -12.13 22.61 -10.76
N GLN A 235 -13.14 22.89 -11.60
CA GLN A 235 -14.09 21.90 -12.05
C GLN A 235 -13.32 20.80 -12.81
N GLY A 236 -13.39 19.57 -12.29
CA GLY A 236 -13.03 18.38 -13.04
C GLY A 236 -11.77 17.70 -12.53
N THR A 237 -11.94 16.74 -11.62
CA THR A 237 -11.28 15.44 -11.67
C THR A 237 -11.94 14.50 -10.65
N ASP A 238 -12.29 13.31 -11.14
CA ASP A 238 -12.84 12.11 -10.48
C ASP A 238 -13.54 12.25 -9.11
N ARG A 239 -14.89 12.37 -9.13
CA ARG A 239 -15.77 12.43 -7.95
C ARG A 239 -15.97 11.08 -7.24
N SER A 240 -15.03 10.14 -7.35
CA SER A 240 -15.19 8.78 -6.79
C SER A 240 -14.95 8.74 -5.28
N ILE A 241 -14.05 9.58 -4.75
CA ILE A 241 -13.65 9.57 -3.34
C ILE A 241 -14.12 10.85 -2.64
N ASP A 242 -14.93 10.72 -1.60
CA ASP A 242 -15.27 11.82 -0.70
C ASP A 242 -14.10 12.06 0.28
N VAL A 243 -13.13 12.86 -0.17
CA VAL A 243 -11.89 13.15 0.57
C VAL A 243 -12.16 13.79 1.95
N ILE A 244 -13.23 14.59 2.08
CA ILE A 244 -13.60 15.21 3.35
C ILE A 244 -14.05 14.13 4.33
N SER A 245 -14.99 13.29 3.91
CA SER A 245 -15.52 12.19 4.74
C SER A 245 -14.42 11.19 5.11
N GLU A 246 -13.57 10.81 4.16
CA GLU A 246 -12.46 9.89 4.36
C GLU A 246 -11.44 10.43 5.38
N GLY A 247 -11.05 11.71 5.24
CA GLY A 247 -10.11 12.35 6.16
C GLY A 247 -10.68 12.50 7.56
N ARG A 248 -11.94 12.96 7.69
CA ARG A 248 -12.62 13.08 9.00
C ARG A 248 -12.71 11.73 9.70
N THR A 249 -13.22 10.71 9.00
CA THR A 249 -13.40 9.37 9.55
C THR A 249 -12.08 8.80 10.05
N ALA A 250 -11.00 8.98 9.29
CA ALA A 250 -9.67 8.53 9.67
C ALA A 250 -9.17 9.25 10.94
N LEU A 251 -9.22 10.59 10.96
CA LEU A 251 -8.73 11.40 12.08
C LEU A 251 -9.57 11.22 13.35
N GLU A 252 -10.89 11.17 13.25
CA GLU A 252 -11.79 10.92 14.37
C GLU A 252 -11.57 9.52 14.95
N THR A 253 -11.41 8.51 14.09
CA THR A 253 -11.10 7.15 14.53
C THR A 253 -9.76 7.11 15.26
N PHE A 254 -8.73 7.76 14.72
CA PHE A 254 -7.43 7.89 15.35
C PHE A 254 -7.53 8.53 16.75
N ILE A 255 -8.25 9.65 16.88
CA ILE A 255 -8.48 10.32 18.18
C ILE A 255 -9.20 9.41 19.16
N GLN A 256 -10.29 8.76 18.73
CA GLN A 256 -11.06 7.85 19.59
C GLN A 256 -10.20 6.71 20.15
N ILE A 257 -9.25 6.21 19.35
CA ILE A 257 -8.37 5.13 19.77
C ILE A 257 -7.27 5.64 20.71
N THR A 258 -6.60 6.72 20.33
CA THR A 258 -5.44 7.28 21.06
C THR A 258 -5.83 7.95 22.38
N ASP A 259 -6.97 8.63 22.43
CA ASP A 259 -7.51 9.19 23.69
C ASP A 259 -8.28 8.16 24.53
N GLY A 260 -8.57 6.99 23.95
CA GLY A 260 -9.33 5.92 24.57
C GLY A 260 -8.46 4.69 24.89
N PRO A 261 -8.63 3.56 24.18
CA PRO A 261 -7.90 2.31 24.43
C PRO A 261 -6.37 2.43 24.55
N LEU A 262 -5.75 3.37 23.85
CA LEU A 262 -4.29 3.56 23.84
C LEU A 262 -3.82 4.79 24.63
N LYS A 263 -4.67 5.35 25.50
CA LYS A 263 -4.31 6.50 26.31
C LYS A 263 -3.07 6.19 27.15
N ASN A 264 -2.11 7.12 27.12
CA ASN A 264 -0.80 7.02 27.79
C ASN A 264 0.14 5.93 27.24
N GLN A 265 -0.12 5.39 26.04
CA GLN A 265 0.75 4.40 25.36
C GLN A 265 1.70 5.06 24.33
N GLY A 266 2.11 6.32 24.57
CA GLY A 266 3.05 7.04 23.70
C GLY A 266 2.47 7.68 22.44
N TRP A 267 1.17 7.52 22.17
CA TRP A 267 0.48 8.16 21.05
C TRP A 267 -0.09 9.54 21.43
N SER A 268 0.05 10.53 20.53
CA SER A 268 -0.57 11.86 20.67
C SER A 268 -1.65 12.08 19.61
N SER A 269 -2.81 12.57 20.04
CA SER A 269 -3.95 12.93 19.20
C SER A 269 -4.00 14.42 18.84
N GLU A 270 -3.02 15.21 19.28
CA GLU A 270 -3.01 16.68 19.15
C GLU A 270 -3.07 17.12 17.69
N ARG A 271 -2.18 16.59 16.84
CA ARG A 271 -2.16 16.90 15.41
C ARG A 271 -3.47 16.55 14.72
N ALA A 272 -4.06 15.39 15.02
CA ALA A 272 -5.33 14.99 14.45
C ALA A 272 -6.47 15.95 14.84
N LYS A 273 -6.49 16.41 16.10
CA LYS A 273 -7.44 17.42 16.58
C LYS A 273 -7.24 18.78 15.93
N GLU A 274 -5.98 19.18 15.67
CA GLU A 274 -5.66 20.42 14.96
C GLU A 274 -6.16 20.39 13.52
N LEU A 275 -5.90 19.29 12.80
CA LEU A 275 -6.37 19.11 11.43
C LEU A 275 -7.90 19.21 11.35
N LEU A 276 -8.64 18.53 12.23
CA LEU A 276 -10.11 18.57 12.23
C LEU A 276 -10.69 19.95 12.54
N LYS A 277 -9.95 20.82 13.24
CA LYS A 277 -10.32 22.22 13.48
C LYS A 277 -9.91 23.14 12.33
N GLY A 278 -9.08 22.65 11.41
CA GLY A 278 -8.58 23.39 10.26
C GLY A 278 -9.67 23.65 9.21
N PRO A 279 -9.50 24.69 8.38
CA PRO A 279 -10.52 25.11 7.41
C PRO A 279 -10.83 24.06 6.34
N GLN A 280 -9.98 23.04 6.19
CA GLN A 280 -10.20 21.91 5.28
C GLN A 280 -11.33 21.00 5.77
N PHE A 281 -11.48 20.84 7.09
CA PHE A 281 -12.45 19.97 7.73
C PHE A 281 -13.43 20.73 8.62
N THR A 282 -13.73 22.00 8.37
CA THR A 282 -14.79 22.71 9.11
C THR A 282 -15.78 23.43 8.20
N ARG A 283 -15.63 23.27 6.89
CA ARG A 283 -16.54 23.79 5.88
C ARG A 283 -17.67 22.81 5.60
#